data_AF-A0ABD2VY71-F1
#
_entry.id   AF-A0ABD2VY71-F1
#
_cell.length_a   1.000
_cell.length_b   1.000
_cell.length_c   1.000
_cell.angle_alpha   90.00
_cell.angle_beta   90.00
_cell.angle_gamma   90.00
#
_symmetry.space_group_name_H-M   'P 1'
#
loop_
_entity.id
_entity.type
_entity.pdbx_description
1 polymer ?
#
loop_
_entity_poly.entity_id
_entity_poly.type
_entity_poly.pdbx_seq_one_letter_code
_entity_poly.pdbx_strand_id
1 'polypeptide(L)'
;MMCSHGMAHKYFIESMANLITKKDCKFLSYPWDGSYESALKAANNARNNHRCANCPLMGIEASKTGYLGMLIVFAGREEPYCEYDKEKDVDAVLRMIQKIEDPLDDSDIFN
;
A
#
# COMPACT_ATOMS: atom_id res chain seq x y z
N MET A 1 10.63 16.68 -6.63
CA MET A 1 9.68 16.31 -5.56
C MET A 1 8.35 15.93 -6.21
N MET A 2 7.98 14.66 -6.16
CA MET A 2 6.59 14.27 -6.41
C MET A 2 5.82 14.51 -5.12
N CYS A 3 4.82 15.38 -5.14
CA CYS A 3 3.91 15.55 -4.00
C CYS A 3 3.11 14.26 -3.82
N SER A 4 2.84 13.85 -2.57
CA SER A 4 2.04 12.65 -2.25
C SER A 4 0.69 12.62 -2.99
N HIS A 5 0.13 13.79 -3.31
CA HIS A 5 -1.08 13.91 -4.13
C HIS A 5 -0.91 13.34 -5.56
N GLY A 6 0.24 13.57 -6.20
CA GLY A 6 0.52 13.07 -7.54
C GLY A 6 0.66 11.54 -7.59
N MET A 7 1.08 10.91 -6.48
CA MET A 7 1.20 9.47 -6.39
C MET A 7 -0.17 8.77 -6.47
N ALA A 8 -1.23 9.36 -5.94
CA ALA A 8 -2.58 8.81 -6.04
C ALA A 8 -3.02 8.65 -7.51
N HIS A 9 -2.73 9.65 -8.36
CA HIS A 9 -2.99 9.56 -9.80
C HIS A 9 -2.15 8.48 -10.48
N LYS A 10 -0.86 8.37 -10.13
CA LYS A 10 0.02 7.34 -10.67
C LYS A 10 -0.49 5.93 -10.36
N TYR A 11 -0.86 5.66 -9.11
CA TYR A 11 -1.41 4.36 -8.73
C TYR A 11 -2.71 4.03 -9.46
N PHE A 12 -3.59 5.01 -9.63
CA PHE A 12 -4.83 4.80 -10.39
C PHE A 12 -4.54 4.51 -11.87
N ILE A 13 -3.68 5.28 -12.52
CA ILE A 13 -3.26 5.08 -13.91
C ILE A 13 -2.61 3.71 -14.09
N GLU A 14 -1.72 3.31 -13.18
CA GLU A 14 -1.07 2.00 -13.21
C GLU A 14 -2.09 0.87 -13.05
N SER A 15 -3.07 1.01 -12.15
CA SER A 15 -4.14 0.01 -12.00
C SER A 15 -4.95 -0.18 -13.30
N MET A 16 -5.18 0.89 -14.06
CA MET A 16 -5.83 0.82 -15.37
C MET A 16 -4.94 0.17 -16.42
N ALA A 17 -3.66 0.56 -16.48
CA ALA A 17 -2.70 0.02 -17.43
C ALA A 17 -2.49 -1.49 -17.22
N ASN A 18 -2.43 -1.95 -15.97
CA ASN A 18 -2.29 -3.37 -15.64
C ASN A 18 -3.52 -4.18 -16.04
N LEU A 19 -4.73 -3.61 -15.86
CA LEU A 19 -5.98 -4.24 -16.33
C LEU A 19 -5.99 -4.41 -17.85
N ILE A 20 -5.60 -3.38 -18.61
CA ILE A 20 -5.57 -3.39 -20.08
C ILE A 20 -4.51 -4.38 -20.60
N THR A 21 -3.32 -4.36 -20.01
CA THR A 21 -2.17 -5.18 -20.43
C THR A 21 -2.21 -6.61 -19.88
N LYS A 22 -3.20 -6.93 -19.03
CA LYS A 22 -3.32 -8.23 -18.34
C LYS A 22 -2.07 -8.60 -17.53
N LYS A 23 -1.38 -7.60 -16.98
CA LYS A 23 -0.27 -7.82 -16.05
C LYS A 23 -0.79 -8.31 -14.71
N ASP A 24 -0.10 -9.27 -14.11
CA ASP A 24 -0.41 -9.78 -12.77
C ASP A 24 0.21 -8.89 -11.68
N CYS A 25 -0.11 -7.60 -11.72
CA CYS A 25 0.33 -6.63 -10.72
C CYS A 25 -0.87 -5.82 -10.23
N LYS A 26 -1.19 -5.97 -8.94
CA LYS A 26 -2.41 -5.44 -8.33
C LYS A 26 -2.08 -4.79 -7.00
N PHE A 27 -2.69 -3.65 -6.74
CA PHE A 27 -2.61 -3.00 -5.44
C PHE A 27 -3.53 -3.71 -4.44
N LEU A 28 -3.01 -4.78 -3.82
CA LEU A 28 -3.73 -5.47 -2.77
C LEU A 28 -3.87 -4.57 -1.55
N SER A 29 -5.07 -4.51 -1.02
CA SER A 29 -5.38 -3.75 0.19
C SER A 29 -5.84 -4.65 1.31
N TYR A 30 -5.52 -4.26 2.54
CA TYR A 30 -5.75 -5.04 3.75
C TYR A 30 -6.62 -4.23 4.71
N PRO A 31 -7.59 -4.85 5.41
CA PRO A 31 -8.34 -4.19 6.47
C PRO A 31 -7.43 -3.54 7.49
N TRP A 32 -7.73 -2.28 7.83
CA TRP A 32 -6.97 -1.50 8.80
C TRP A 32 -7.95 -0.74 9.69
N ASP A 33 -7.77 -0.79 11.00
CA ASP A 33 -8.64 -0.10 11.98
C ASP A 33 -8.05 1.22 12.49
N GLY A 34 -6.91 1.64 11.94
CA GLY A 34 -6.18 2.83 12.37
C GLY A 34 -5.08 2.55 13.39
N SER A 35 -5.06 1.36 14.00
CA SER A 35 -4.04 1.00 15.00
C SER A 35 -2.72 0.56 14.38
N TYR A 36 -1.66 0.68 15.16
CA TYR A 36 -0.34 0.11 14.86
C TYR A 36 -0.41 -1.40 14.68
N GLU A 37 -1.09 -2.11 15.59
CA GLU A 37 -1.16 -3.58 15.56
C GLU A 37 -1.79 -4.09 14.27
N SER A 38 -2.88 -3.46 13.82
CA SER A 38 -3.54 -3.86 12.58
C SER A 38 -2.72 -3.48 11.34
N ALA A 39 -2.00 -2.35 11.36
CA ALA A 39 -1.06 -1.97 10.30
C ALA A 39 0.12 -2.95 10.20
N LEU A 40 0.70 -3.36 11.33
CA LEU A 40 1.79 -4.33 11.38
C LEU A 40 1.34 -5.71 10.87
N LYS A 41 0.14 -6.15 11.26
CA LYS A 41 -0.49 -7.36 10.73
C LYS A 41 -0.67 -7.28 9.22
N ALA A 42 -1.16 -6.15 8.70
CA ALA A 42 -1.33 -5.92 7.28
C ALA A 42 0.01 -5.95 6.52
N ALA A 43 1.06 -5.31 7.05
CA ALA A 43 2.39 -5.34 6.45
C ALA A 43 2.98 -6.76 6.40
N ASN A 44 2.82 -7.54 7.47
CA ASN A 44 3.25 -8.94 7.48
C ASN A 44 2.49 -9.80 6.46
N ASN A 45 1.19 -9.53 6.23
CA ASN A 45 0.43 -10.20 5.19
C ASN A 45 0.92 -9.82 3.79
N ALA A 46 1.23 -8.54 3.55
CA ALA A 46 1.82 -8.06 2.30
C ALA A 46 3.16 -8.73 2.00
N ARG A 47 4.00 -8.93 3.03
CA ARG A 47 5.31 -9.61 2.91
C ARG A 47 5.21 -11.09 2.53
N ASN A 48 4.12 -11.77 2.83
CA ASN A 48 3.99 -13.22 2.64
C ASN A 48 3.32 -13.57 1.29
N ASN A 49 3.88 -13.05 0.20
CA ASN A 49 3.50 -13.34 -1.19
C ASN A 49 2.07 -12.96 -1.58
N HIS A 50 1.54 -11.84 -1.08
CA HIS A 50 0.28 -11.28 -1.60
C HIS A 50 -0.87 -12.31 -1.63
N ARG A 51 -0.82 -13.35 -0.78
CA ARG A 51 -1.78 -14.47 -0.77
C ARG A 51 -3.05 -14.04 -0.08
N CYS A 52 -3.78 -13.18 -0.77
CA CYS A 52 -5.09 -12.74 -0.35
C CYS A 52 -6.03 -12.85 -1.54
N ALA A 53 -6.62 -14.04 -1.70
CA ALA A 53 -7.52 -14.35 -2.81
C ALA A 53 -8.74 -13.40 -2.86
N ASN A 54 -9.14 -12.85 -1.72
CA ASN A 54 -10.31 -11.99 -1.57
C ASN A 54 -9.97 -10.59 -1.03
N CYS A 55 -8.72 -10.14 -1.15
CA CYS A 55 -8.39 -8.78 -0.72
C CYS A 55 -9.06 -7.76 -1.65
N PRO A 56 -9.68 -6.71 -1.10
CA PRO A 56 -10.09 -5.56 -1.90
C PRO A 56 -8.89 -5.01 -2.66
N LEU A 57 -9.15 -4.52 -3.87
CA LEU A 57 -8.13 -3.92 -4.72
C LEU A 57 -8.23 -2.40 -4.62
N MET A 58 -7.10 -1.71 -4.60
CA MET A 58 -7.11 -0.27 -4.85
C MET A 58 -7.09 0.00 -6.36
N GLY A 59 -7.76 1.07 -6.80
CA GLY A 59 -7.76 1.52 -8.19
C GLY A 59 -8.99 1.08 -8.98
N ILE A 60 -8.81 0.79 -10.26
CA ILE A 60 -9.92 0.57 -11.22
C ILE A 60 -10.86 -0.59 -10.85
N GLU A 61 -10.36 -1.58 -10.10
CA GLU A 61 -11.14 -2.76 -9.69
C GLU A 61 -11.70 -2.66 -8.25
N ALA A 62 -11.59 -1.52 -7.57
CA ALA A 62 -11.98 -1.37 -6.17
C ALA A 62 -13.45 -1.70 -5.89
N SER A 63 -14.35 -1.38 -6.83
CA SER A 63 -15.78 -1.63 -6.71
C SER A 63 -16.17 -3.12 -6.76
N LYS A 64 -15.27 -4.03 -7.16
CA LYS A 64 -15.59 -5.45 -7.33
C LYS A 64 -15.86 -6.20 -6.02
N THR A 65 -15.34 -5.72 -4.90
CA THR A 65 -15.41 -6.45 -3.62
C THR A 65 -16.54 -6.00 -2.69
N GLY A 66 -17.13 -4.82 -2.95
CA GLY A 66 -18.20 -4.25 -2.10
C GLY A 66 -17.77 -3.96 -0.66
N TYR A 67 -16.46 -3.97 -0.36
CA TYR A 67 -15.94 -3.75 0.98
C TYR A 67 -16.16 -2.30 1.43
N LEU A 68 -16.65 -2.12 2.67
CA LEU A 68 -16.82 -0.83 3.32
C LEU A 68 -15.95 -0.79 4.58
N GLY A 69 -15.05 0.20 4.67
CA GLY A 69 -14.16 0.39 5.80
C GLY A 69 -12.84 1.01 5.39
N MET A 70 -11.93 1.14 6.35
CA MET A 70 -10.56 1.58 6.09
C MET A 70 -9.70 0.40 5.64
N LEU A 71 -8.88 0.68 4.63
CA LEU A 71 -7.98 -0.27 3.99
C LEU A 71 -6.59 0.38 3.90
N ILE A 72 -5.55 -0.43 4.06
CA ILE A 72 -4.16 -0.02 3.87
C ILE A 72 -3.55 -0.78 2.68
N VAL A 73 -2.77 -0.07 1.87
CA VAL A 73 -2.04 -0.60 0.72
C VAL A 73 -0.56 -0.33 0.94
N PHE A 74 0.26 -1.34 0.69
CA PHE A 74 1.72 -1.19 0.68
C PHE A 74 2.15 -1.19 -0.78
N ALA A 75 2.59 -0.03 -1.26
CA ALA A 75 3.09 0.16 -2.62
C ALA A 75 4.63 0.15 -2.61
N GLY A 76 5.21 -0.32 -3.71
CA GLY A 76 6.65 -0.21 -3.96
C GLY A 76 7.07 1.25 -4.11
N ARG A 77 8.36 1.52 -3.88
CA ARG A 77 8.93 2.87 -4.03
C ARG A 77 9.26 3.24 -5.48
N GLU A 78 9.24 2.26 -6.38
CA GLU A 78 9.58 2.40 -7.80
C GLU A 78 8.51 1.74 -8.68
N GLU A 79 8.46 2.10 -9.96
CA GLU A 79 7.55 1.47 -10.92
C GLU A 79 8.03 0.04 -11.27
N PRO A 80 7.14 -0.97 -11.36
CA PRO A 80 5.69 -0.91 -11.07
C PRO A 80 5.40 -0.76 -9.56
N TYR A 81 4.60 0.24 -9.18
CA TYR A 81 4.35 0.56 -7.77
C TYR A 81 3.47 -0.48 -7.06
N CYS A 82 2.75 -1.34 -7.78
CA CYS A 82 1.98 -2.41 -7.14
C CYS A 82 2.82 -3.57 -6.61
N GLU A 83 4.12 -3.62 -6.92
CA GLU A 83 5.03 -4.65 -6.42
C GLU A 83 5.66 -4.18 -5.10
N TYR A 84 5.07 -4.59 -3.98
CA TYR A 84 5.72 -4.43 -2.69
C TYR A 84 6.82 -5.48 -2.52
N ASP A 85 8.07 -5.02 -2.51
CA ASP A 85 9.26 -5.86 -2.38
C ASP A 85 9.69 -5.93 -0.91
N LYS A 86 9.66 -7.14 -0.34
CA LYS A 86 10.04 -7.36 1.07
C LYS A 86 11.49 -6.96 1.36
N GLU A 87 12.40 -7.05 0.40
CA GLU A 87 13.81 -6.73 0.59
C GLU A 87 14.07 -5.22 0.48
N LYS A 88 13.28 -4.50 -0.34
CA LYS A 88 13.51 -3.08 -0.62
C LYS A 88 12.61 -2.13 0.18
N ASP A 89 11.36 -2.51 0.40
CA ASP A 89 10.33 -1.60 0.89
C ASP A 89 10.02 -1.78 2.39
N VAL A 90 10.37 -2.94 2.97
CA VAL A 90 9.96 -3.30 4.34
C VAL A 90 10.43 -2.32 5.40
N ASP A 91 11.68 -1.86 5.34
CA ASP A 91 12.23 -0.95 6.36
C ASP A 91 11.55 0.42 6.29
N ALA A 92 11.17 0.87 5.08
CA ALA A 92 10.41 2.09 4.91
C ALA A 92 8.99 1.94 5.46
N VAL A 93 8.33 0.82 5.17
CA VAL A 93 6.98 0.52 5.68
C VAL A 93 6.96 0.43 7.20
N LEU A 94 7.89 -0.32 7.81
CA LEU A 94 7.95 -0.46 9.27
C LEU A 94 8.17 0.89 9.96
N ARG A 95 9.05 1.75 9.41
CA ARG A 95 9.23 3.12 9.91
C ARG A 95 7.94 3.95 9.82
N MET A 96 7.21 3.86 8.71
CA MET A 96 5.93 4.58 8.55
C MET A 96 4.86 4.05 9.50
N ILE A 97 4.82 2.74 9.76
CA ILE A 97 3.90 2.14 10.74
C ILE A 97 4.25 2.60 12.15
N GLN A 98 5.53 2.72 12.48
CA GLN A 98 5.97 3.15 13.81
C GLN A 98 5.50 4.56 14.16
N LYS A 99 5.41 5.46 13.17
CA LYS A 99 4.81 6.80 13.32
C LYS A 99 3.33 6.80 13.71
N ILE A 100 2.63 5.67 13.59
CA ILE A 100 1.24 5.54 14.05
C ILE A 100 1.18 5.54 15.59
N GLU A 101 2.17 4.97 16.28
CA GLU A 101 2.23 4.96 17.76
C GLU A 101 2.72 6.28 18.34
N ASP A 102 3.65 6.96 17.65
CA ASP A 102 4.21 8.23 18.09
C ASP A 102 4.16 9.30 16.96
N PRO A 103 3.02 10.01 16.82
CA PRO A 103 2.84 11.01 15.77
C PRO A 103 3.69 12.28 15.94
N LEU A 104 4.42 12.43 17.07
CA LEU A 104 5.18 13.64 17.41
C LEU A 104 6.68 13.54 17.10
N ASP A 105 7.16 12.40 16.62
CA ASP A 105 8.56 12.19 16.21
C ASP A 105 8.78 12.59 14.73
N ASP A 106 8.61 13.89 14.45
CA ASP A 106 8.84 14.51 13.13
C ASP A 106 10.16 15.31 13.09
N SER A 107 11.11 15.04 13.99
CA SER A 107 12.39 15.77 14.05
C SER A 107 13.37 15.47 12.90
N ASP A 108 13.09 14.52 12.02
CA ASP A 108 14.06 14.07 11.00
C ASP A 108 13.71 14.49 9.55
N ILE A 109 12.82 15.45 9.34
CA ILE A 109 12.43 15.87 7.96
C ILE A 109 13.36 16.94 7.34
N PHE A 110 14.39 17.42 8.05
CA PHE A 110 15.34 18.41 7.49
C PHE A 110 16.82 18.16 7.83
N ASN A 111 17.30 16.92 7.79
CA ASN A 111 18.74 16.64 7.65
C ASN A 111 19.02 15.59 6.57
#